data_AF-A0A3B0MW71-F1
#
_entry.id   AF-A0A3B0MW71-F1
#
_cell.length_a   1.000
_cell.length_b   1.000
_cell.length_c   1.000
_cell.angle_alpha   90.00
_cell.angle_beta   90.00
_cell.angle_gamma   90.00
#
_symmetry.space_group_name_H-M   'P 1'
#
loop_
_entity.id
_entity.type
_entity.pdbx_description
1 polymer ?
#
loop_
_entity_poly.entity_id
_entity_poly.type
_entity_poly.pdbx_seq_one_letter_code
_entity_poly.pdbx_strand_id
1 'polypeptide(L)'
;MLDTEAQLRSKKELIERFIAEHFANLSASADVGAEFDSYWEAQKQNALVTLSEDEGLKREALDKVLAHYLFTEKTPMRDDVIGIMEKRPPLRQRRSVADRVIAKIREFVETFIDGVD
;
A
#
# COMPACT_ATOMS: atom_id res chain seq x y z
N MET A 1 4.71 11.63 18.61
CA MET A 1 5.25 10.46 19.33
C MET A 1 4.64 9.15 18.85
N LEU A 2 3.34 9.09 18.54
CA LEU A 2 2.70 7.89 17.98
C LEU A 2 3.15 7.61 16.53
N ASP A 3 3.31 8.64 15.70
CA ASP A 3 3.66 8.48 14.28
C ASP A 3 5.05 7.86 14.08
N THR A 4 6.03 8.24 14.90
CA THR A 4 7.39 7.69 14.85
C THR A 4 7.45 6.21 15.27
N GLU A 5 6.59 5.78 16.21
CA GLU A 5 6.55 4.38 16.64
C GLU A 5 5.91 3.48 15.56
N ALA A 6 4.84 3.96 14.91
CA ALA A 6 4.21 3.29 13.79
C ALA A 6 5.18 3.13 12.61
N GLN A 7 5.88 4.21 12.24
CA GLN A 7 6.92 4.19 11.19
C GLN A 7 8.03 3.16 11.48
N LEU A 8 8.54 3.13 12.72
CA LEU A 8 9.58 2.17 13.12
C LEU A 8 9.06 0.72 13.11
N ARG A 9 7.77 0.50 13.43
CA ARG A 9 7.13 -0.83 13.34
C ARG A 9 7.02 -1.28 11.90
N SER A 10 6.49 -0.43 11.01
CA SER A 10 6.38 -0.73 9.58
C SER A 10 7.75 -1.07 9.00
N LYS A 11 8.76 -0.21 9.20
CA LYS A 11 10.12 -0.45 8.70
C LYS A 11 10.73 -1.77 9.20
N LYS A 12 10.49 -2.11 10.47
CA LYS A 12 10.96 -3.38 11.05
C LYS A 12 10.32 -4.59 10.35
N GLU A 13 9.01 -4.58 10.15
CA GLU A 13 8.29 -5.68 9.48
C GLU A 13 8.80 -5.87 8.04
N LEU A 14 9.13 -4.80 7.33
CA LEU A 14 9.70 -4.86 5.99
C LEU A 14 11.08 -5.51 5.96
N ILE A 15 11.95 -5.14 6.91
CA ILE A 15 13.28 -5.73 7.04
C ILE A 15 13.16 -7.21 7.39
N GLU A 16 12.27 -7.59 8.30
CA GLU A 16 12.06 -8.99 8.68
C GLU A 16 11.57 -9.82 7.49
N ARG A 17 10.65 -9.30 6.68
CA ARG A 17 10.19 -9.96 5.45
C ARG A 17 11.29 -10.08 4.40
N PHE A 18 12.07 -9.03 4.18
CA PHE A 18 13.22 -9.08 3.27
C PHE A 18 14.24 -10.15 3.68
N ILE A 19 14.54 -10.23 4.98
CA ILE A 19 15.47 -11.24 5.52
C ILE A 19 14.91 -12.65 5.29
N ALA A 20 13.63 -12.86 5.58
CA ALA A 20 13.00 -14.17 5.47
C ALA A 20 12.82 -14.64 4.01
N GLU A 21 12.48 -13.73 3.10
CA GLU A 21 12.04 -14.07 1.74
C GLU A 21 13.14 -13.90 0.68
N HIS A 22 14.06 -12.94 0.86
CA HIS A 22 15.01 -12.53 -0.20
C HIS A 22 16.48 -12.72 0.20
N PHE A 23 16.83 -12.43 1.46
CA PHE A 23 18.24 -12.36 1.89
C PHE A 23 19.01 -13.67 1.74
N ALA A 24 18.38 -14.82 1.97
CA ALA A 24 19.03 -16.13 1.83
C ALA A 24 19.54 -16.43 0.41
N ASN A 25 18.99 -15.75 -0.60
CA ASN A 25 19.34 -15.93 -2.01
C ASN A 25 20.36 -14.89 -2.51
N LEU A 26 20.77 -13.93 -1.67
CA LEU A 26 21.70 -12.89 -2.06
C LEU A 26 23.13 -13.41 -2.18
N SER A 27 23.84 -12.91 -3.20
CA SER A 27 25.28 -13.10 -3.31
C SER A 27 26.00 -12.40 -2.15
N ALA A 28 27.11 -12.99 -1.68
CA ALA A 28 27.98 -12.37 -0.68
C ALA A 28 28.58 -11.02 -1.13
N SER A 29 28.57 -10.74 -2.44
CA SER A 29 29.01 -9.46 -3.02
C SER A 29 27.87 -8.51 -3.35
N ALA A 30 26.61 -8.86 -3.05
CA ALA A 30 25.46 -8.04 -3.37
C ALA A 30 25.43 -6.76 -2.51
N ASP A 31 24.97 -5.66 -3.10
CA ASP A 31 24.63 -4.46 -2.36
C ASP A 31 23.27 -4.68 -1.69
N VAL A 32 23.30 -5.03 -0.40
CA VAL A 32 22.09 -5.32 0.39
C VAL A 32 21.10 -4.15 0.38
N GLY A 33 21.58 -2.90 0.30
CA GLY A 33 20.71 -1.74 0.23
C GLY A 33 19.94 -1.68 -1.08
N ALA A 34 20.65 -1.81 -2.21
CA ALA A 34 20.02 -1.81 -3.53
C ALA A 34 19.05 -3.00 -3.73
N GLU A 35 19.40 -4.16 -3.17
CA GLU A 35 18.53 -5.35 -3.19
C GLU A 35 17.26 -5.15 -2.35
N PHE A 36 17.39 -4.50 -1.19
CA PHE A 36 16.23 -4.14 -0.36
C PHE A 36 15.32 -3.16 -1.11
N ASP A 37 15.87 -2.11 -1.72
CA ASP A 37 15.09 -1.13 -2.49
C ASP A 37 14.36 -1.79 -3.66
N SER A 38 15.01 -2.72 -4.38
CA SER A 38 14.41 -3.45 -5.49
C SER A 38 13.30 -4.40 -5.02
N TYR A 39 13.55 -5.18 -3.97
CA TYR A 39 12.53 -6.03 -3.34
C TYR A 39 11.34 -5.17 -2.89
N TRP A 40 11.64 -4.01 -2.29
CA TRP A 40 10.63 -3.12 -1.75
C TRP A 40 9.70 -2.55 -2.83
N GLU A 41 10.25 -2.04 -3.91
CA GLU A 41 9.47 -1.57 -5.05
C GLU A 41 8.61 -2.69 -5.64
N ALA A 42 9.14 -3.92 -5.74
CA ALA A 42 8.38 -5.07 -6.21
C ALA A 42 7.20 -5.41 -5.26
N GLN A 43 7.41 -5.41 -3.95
CA GLN A 43 6.35 -5.63 -2.97
C GLN A 43 5.28 -4.53 -3.02
N LYS A 44 5.69 -3.27 -3.17
CA LYS A 44 4.77 -2.14 -3.33
C LYS A 44 3.87 -2.31 -4.56
N GLN A 45 4.46 -2.68 -5.70
CA GLN A 45 3.68 -2.92 -6.92
C GLN A 45 2.72 -4.11 -6.76
N ASN A 46 3.17 -5.20 -6.16
CA ASN A 46 2.34 -6.38 -5.90
C ASN A 46 1.16 -6.05 -4.97
N ALA A 47 1.39 -5.25 -3.92
CA ALA A 47 0.35 -4.82 -3.00
C ALA A 47 -0.71 -3.95 -3.70
N LEU A 48 -0.31 -3.05 -4.61
CA LEU A 48 -1.24 -2.28 -5.41
C LEU A 48 -2.07 -3.14 -6.38
N VAL A 49 -1.45 -4.17 -6.98
CA VAL A 49 -2.16 -5.10 -7.87
C VAL A 49 -3.19 -5.87 -7.05
N THR A 50 -2.75 -6.48 -5.94
CA THR A 50 -3.60 -7.24 -5.03
C THR A 50 -4.77 -6.41 -4.51
N LEU A 51 -4.51 -5.18 -4.06
CA LEU A 51 -5.57 -4.27 -3.59
C LEU A 51 -6.58 -3.96 -4.70
N SER A 52 -6.10 -3.75 -5.93
CA SER A 52 -6.97 -3.45 -7.07
C SER A 52 -7.84 -4.65 -7.43
N GLU A 53 -7.26 -5.85 -7.46
CA GLU A 53 -7.97 -7.09 -7.82
C GLU A 53 -8.96 -7.52 -6.74
N ASP A 54 -8.54 -7.56 -5.47
CA ASP A 54 -9.37 -8.00 -4.34
C ASP A 54 -10.60 -7.13 -4.13
N GLU A 55 -10.48 -5.83 -4.40
CA GLU A 55 -11.56 -4.87 -4.19
C GLU A 55 -12.25 -4.44 -5.49
N GLY A 56 -11.83 -4.99 -6.64
CA GLY A 56 -12.39 -4.68 -7.96
C GLY A 56 -12.28 -3.19 -8.30
N LEU A 57 -11.07 -2.63 -8.19
CA LEU A 57 -10.74 -1.23 -8.46
C LEU A 57 -10.03 -1.09 -9.80
N LYS A 58 -10.33 -0.02 -10.52
CA LYS A 58 -9.56 0.35 -11.71
C LYS A 58 -8.18 0.82 -11.30
N ARG A 59 -7.14 0.07 -11.66
CA ARG A 59 -5.75 0.34 -11.24
C ARG A 59 -5.30 1.78 -11.48
N GLU A 60 -5.46 2.30 -12.70
CA GLU A 60 -5.05 3.68 -13.04
C GLU A 60 -5.77 4.74 -12.19
N ALA A 61 -6.99 4.46 -11.74
CA ALA A 61 -7.75 5.38 -10.91
C ALA A 61 -7.37 5.28 -9.43
N LEU A 62 -7.00 4.09 -8.95
CA LEU A 62 -6.40 3.90 -7.64
C LEU A 62 -5.07 4.67 -7.52
N ASP A 63 -4.22 4.61 -8.54
CA ASP A 63 -2.95 5.34 -8.56
C ASP A 63 -3.17 6.86 -8.41
N LYS A 64 -4.22 7.40 -9.07
CA LYS A 64 -4.60 8.83 -8.93
C LYS A 64 -5.13 9.16 -7.53
N VAL A 65 -5.93 8.28 -6.94
CA VAL A 65 -6.43 8.45 -5.58
C VAL A 65 -5.28 8.46 -4.57
N LEU A 66 -4.31 7.55 -4.72
CA LEU A 66 -3.11 7.51 -3.88
C LEU A 66 -2.26 8.77 -4.07
N ALA A 67 -2.00 9.19 -5.30
CA ALA A 67 -1.23 10.42 -5.57
C ALA A 67 -1.90 11.65 -4.92
N HIS A 68 -3.23 11.75 -5.02
CA HIS A 68 -3.97 12.83 -4.36
C HIS A 68 -3.90 12.74 -2.83
N TYR A 69 -4.03 11.53 -2.27
CA TYR A 69 -3.89 11.33 -0.83
C TYR A 69 -2.50 11.75 -0.35
N LEU A 70 -1.43 11.29 -0.99
CA LEU A 70 -0.06 11.64 -0.63
C LEU A 70 0.23 13.14 -0.77
N PHE A 71 -0.32 13.79 -1.79
CA PHE A 71 -0.13 15.23 -1.98
C PHE A 71 -0.89 16.10 -0.97
N THR A 72 -2.09 15.67 -0.57
CA THR A 72 -2.98 16.47 0.29
C THR A 72 -2.98 16.05 1.75
N GLU A 73 -2.37 14.90 2.06
CA GLU A 73 -2.44 14.17 3.33
C GLU A 73 -3.90 13.87 3.77
N LYS A 74 -4.87 13.95 2.85
CA LYS A 74 -6.28 13.68 3.13
C LYS A 74 -6.71 12.34 2.54
N THR A 75 -7.23 11.48 3.41
CA THR A 75 -7.79 10.18 3.00
C THR A 75 -8.93 10.37 1.98
N PRO A 76 -9.06 9.47 0.99
CA PRO A 76 -10.13 9.56 0.01
C PRO A 76 -11.52 9.51 0.65
N MET A 77 -12.47 10.22 0.06
CA MET A 77 -13.87 10.13 0.44
C MET A 77 -14.48 8.84 -0.10
N ARG A 78 -15.63 8.45 0.48
CA ARG A 78 -16.37 7.26 0.03
C ARG A 78 -16.72 7.33 -1.45
N ASP A 79 -17.13 8.50 -1.93
CA ASP A 79 -17.52 8.67 -3.33
C ASP A 79 -16.33 8.58 -4.29
N ASP A 80 -15.13 8.99 -3.86
CA ASP A 80 -13.89 8.79 -4.64
C ASP A 80 -13.64 7.30 -4.85
N VAL A 81 -13.74 6.51 -3.76
CA VAL A 81 -13.57 5.05 -3.80
C VAL A 81 -14.64 4.38 -4.67
N ILE A 82 -15.92 4.69 -4.45
CA ILE A 82 -17.01 4.13 -5.27
C ILE A 82 -16.86 4.52 -6.75
N GLY A 83 -16.28 5.69 -7.02
CA GLY A 83 -16.00 6.19 -8.36
C GLY A 83 -14.96 5.38 -9.13
N ILE A 84 -13.98 4.80 -8.43
CA ILE A 84 -12.89 4.02 -9.04
C ILE A 84 -13.17 2.52 -9.14
N MET A 85 -14.25 2.02 -8.55
CA MET A 85 -14.61 0.60 -8.66
C MET A 85 -14.97 0.21 -10.10
N GLU A 86 -14.56 -0.97 -10.53
CA GLU A 86 -14.93 -1.56 -11.82
C GLU A 86 -16.44 -1.76 -11.93
N LYS A 87 -17.04 -2.28 -10.86
CA LYS A 87 -18.49 -2.44 -10.73
C LYS A 87 -18.99 -1.72 -9.49
N ARG A 88 -19.90 -0.77 -9.68
CA ARG A 88 -20.52 -0.05 -8.56
C ARG A 88 -21.32 -1.01 -7.68
N PRO A 89 -21.09 -1.02 -6.35
CA PRO A 89 -21.86 -1.84 -5.45
C PRO A 89 -23.29 -1.26 -5.24
N PRO A 90 -24.25 -2.11 -4.81
CA PRO A 90 -25.57 -1.67 -4.41
C PRO A 90 -25.53 -0.59 -3.33
N LEU A 91 -26.48 0.36 -3.34
CA LEU A 91 -26.54 1.47 -2.37
C LEU A 91 -26.34 1.04 -0.92
N ARG A 92 -27.01 -0.04 -0.49
CA ARG A 92 -26.93 -0.60 0.87
C ARG A 92 -25.53 -1.09 1.27
N GLN A 93 -24.67 -1.42 0.32
CA GLN A 93 -23.30 -1.92 0.55
C GLN A 93 -22.23 -0.85 0.35
N ARG A 94 -22.57 0.31 -0.25
CA ARG A 94 -21.57 1.35 -0.60
C ARG A 94 -20.76 1.80 0.60
N ARG A 95 -21.41 2.04 1.74
CA ARG A 95 -20.73 2.48 2.96
C ARG A 95 -19.70 1.45 3.42
N SER A 96 -20.11 0.20 3.59
CA SER A 96 -19.23 -0.86 4.10
C SER A 96 -18.07 -1.16 3.15
N VAL A 97 -18.33 -1.16 1.84
CA VAL A 97 -17.29 -1.38 0.82
C VAL A 97 -16.31 -0.22 0.82
N ALA A 98 -16.80 1.01 0.77
CA ALA A 98 -15.94 2.19 0.75
C ALA A 98 -15.09 2.29 2.02
N ASP A 99 -15.68 2.10 3.21
CA ASP A 99 -14.94 2.16 4.47
C ASP A 99 -13.82 1.10 4.53
N ARG A 100 -14.07 -0.12 4.03
CA ARG A 100 -13.05 -1.17 3.94
C ARG A 100 -11.90 -0.80 2.99
N VAL A 101 -12.22 -0.31 1.80
CA VAL A 101 -11.19 0.06 0.81
C VAL A 101 -10.37 1.25 1.30
N ILE A 102 -11.00 2.26 1.94
CA ILE A 102 -10.28 3.38 2.56
C ILE A 102 -9.31 2.87 3.62
N ALA A 103 -9.72 1.91 4.46
CA ALA A 103 -8.82 1.30 5.45
C ALA A 103 -7.61 0.63 4.79
N LYS A 104 -7.83 -0.19 3.75
CA LYS A 104 -6.73 -0.82 3.00
C LYS A 104 -5.81 0.18 2.30
N ILE A 105 -6.35 1.28 1.77
CA ILE A 105 -5.54 2.38 1.19
C ILE A 105 -4.64 3.01 2.26
N ARG A 106 -5.16 3.23 3.47
CA ARG A 106 -4.37 3.77 4.59
C ARG A 106 -3.28 2.81 5.03
N GLU A 107 -3.62 1.53 5.21
CA GLU A 107 -2.63 0.48 5.55
C GLU A 107 -1.54 0.38 4.48
N PHE A 108 -1.90 0.53 3.20
CA PHE A 108 -0.93 0.58 2.11
C PHE A 108 0.02 1.79 2.27
N VAL A 109 -0.49 2.99 2.54
CA VAL A 109 0.36 4.18 2.72
C VAL A 109 1.26 4.04 3.94
N GLU A 110 0.72 3.59 5.08
CA GLU A 110 1.46 3.39 6.33
C GLU A 110 2.59 2.36 6.18
N THR A 111 2.35 1.30 5.42
CA THR A 111 3.34 0.25 5.15
C THR A 111 4.34 0.72 4.10
N PHE A 112 3.85 1.24 2.97
CA PHE A 112 4.63 1.38 1.74
C PHE A 112 5.29 2.73 1.52
N ILE A 113 4.80 3.77 2.19
CA ILE A 113 5.23 5.16 1.98
C ILE A 113 5.83 5.69 3.27
N ASP A 114 5.06 5.67 4.36
CA ASP A 114 5.49 6.25 5.64
C ASP A 114 6.59 5.39 6.28
N GLY A 115 6.58 4.07 6.07
CA GLY A 115 7.55 3.12 6.64
C GLY A 115 8.97 3.17 6.05
N VAL A 116 9.22 3.95 4.99
CA VAL A 116 10.50 3.95 4.26
C VAL A 116 11.24 5.28 4.24
N ASP A 117 10.58 6.38 4.63
CA ASP A 117 11.29 7.64 4.94
C ASP A 117 12.14 7.55 6.22
#